data_AF-A0A7Y4RB96-F1
#
_entry.id   AF-A0A7Y4RB96-F1
#
_cell.length_a   1.000
_cell.length_b   1.000
_cell.length_c   1.000
_cell.angle_alpha   90.00
_cell.angle_beta   90.00
_cell.angle_gamma   90.00
#
_symmetry.space_group_name_H-M   'P 1'
#
loop_
_entity.id
_entity.type
_entity.pdbx_description
1 polymer ?
#
loop_
_entity_poly.entity_id
_entity_poly.type
_entity_poly.pdbx_seq_one_letter_code
_entity_poly.pdbx_strand_id
1 'polypeptide(L)'
;MAKVIEEVQGSFAGAERRGKLVGLTGLLIQLGLFVVVLVAAVWSGVESDAVLASARHLAGGLLIWLILAVVFAQRQRSRVEDLDTEQLRRAQQKGLATSIFDVGDEAMLLHRRRLNWTIRFLVPVFTVLTAVYLIGGTFAWWRWPLGAGLADDHAWRRTKDPFVLMLLMAGVGVVSFAYARYVVGMSRHAPWRLLRAGGSYLLGCSLTAVVVAAAMAMARVETTRLWAEPVAAYAIRVGMLLLGVEILLNFILDFYRPRRTGEDIRPAFDSRVLALLGEPGGVVRSIAETINYQFGFEVSSTWFYKLVQRSVFPLVVLTAVVLMLLTSVVVVDVDERAYIERFGRQVASAGGEPLGPGLHFKWFWP
;
A
#
# COMPACT_ATOMS: atom_id res chain seq x y z
N MET A 1 -31.44 -29.43 -10.13
CA MET A 1 -30.30 -29.53 -9.18
C MET A 1 -28.94 -29.57 -9.89
N ALA A 2 -28.71 -30.47 -10.86
CA ALA A 2 -27.44 -30.54 -11.62
C ALA A 2 -27.05 -29.23 -12.34
N LYS A 3 -28.01 -28.55 -12.98
CA LYS A 3 -27.78 -27.28 -13.70
C LYS A 3 -27.34 -26.12 -12.78
N VAL A 4 -27.85 -26.09 -11.55
CA VAL A 4 -27.48 -25.09 -10.52
C VAL A 4 -26.07 -25.35 -9.99
N ILE A 5 -25.69 -26.62 -9.82
CA ILE A 5 -24.34 -27.00 -9.41
C ILE A 5 -23.32 -26.64 -10.49
N GLU A 6 -23.67 -26.82 -11.76
CA GLU A 6 -22.83 -26.50 -12.92
C GLU A 6 -22.63 -24.98 -13.10
N GLU A 7 -23.67 -24.16 -12.89
CA GLU A 7 -23.58 -22.69 -12.85
C GLU A 7 -22.70 -22.20 -11.70
N VAL A 8 -22.87 -22.78 -10.52
CA VAL A 8 -22.07 -22.45 -9.33
C VAL A 8 -20.61 -22.85 -9.54
N GLN A 9 -20.34 -24.02 -10.12
CA GLN A 9 -18.99 -24.50 -10.44
C GLN A 9 -18.29 -23.65 -11.52
N GLY A 10 -19.00 -23.25 -12.57
CA GLY A 10 -18.48 -22.33 -13.59
C GLY A 10 -18.14 -20.94 -13.03
N SER A 11 -18.96 -20.43 -12.10
CA SER A 11 -18.71 -19.18 -11.38
C SER A 11 -17.43 -19.24 -10.54
N PHE A 12 -17.17 -20.35 -9.86
CA PHE A 12 -15.97 -20.52 -9.03
C PHE A 12 -14.67 -20.73 -9.85
N ALA A 13 -14.72 -21.44 -10.98
CA ALA A 13 -13.57 -21.54 -11.89
C ALA A 13 -13.20 -20.18 -12.50
N GLY A 14 -14.22 -19.37 -12.85
CA GLY A 14 -14.04 -17.98 -13.23
C GLY A 14 -13.43 -17.12 -12.11
N ALA A 15 -13.79 -17.40 -10.85
CA ALA A 15 -13.27 -16.67 -9.70
C ALA A 15 -11.76 -16.90 -9.48
N GLU A 16 -11.28 -18.15 -9.55
CA GLU A 16 -9.84 -18.45 -9.39
C GLU A 16 -9.00 -17.88 -10.54
N ARG A 17 -9.52 -17.94 -11.78
CA ARG A 17 -8.88 -17.30 -12.94
C ARG A 17 -8.75 -15.79 -12.74
N ARG A 18 -9.79 -15.12 -12.24
CA ARG A 18 -9.75 -13.69 -11.89
C ARG A 18 -8.73 -13.41 -10.79
N GLY A 19 -8.70 -14.22 -9.74
CA GLY A 19 -7.71 -14.09 -8.65
C GLY A 19 -6.26 -14.17 -9.15
N LYS A 20 -5.97 -15.11 -10.05
CA LYS A 20 -4.65 -15.25 -10.70
C LYS A 20 -4.31 -14.02 -11.55
N LEU A 21 -5.24 -13.53 -12.37
CA LEU A 21 -5.02 -12.34 -13.20
C LEU A 21 -4.76 -11.10 -12.34
N VAL A 22 -5.50 -10.94 -11.24
CA VAL A 22 -5.28 -9.87 -10.27
C VAL A 22 -3.92 -10.03 -9.59
N GLY A 23 -3.53 -11.23 -9.16
CA GLY A 23 -2.18 -11.47 -8.62
C GLY A 23 -1.05 -11.10 -9.60
N LEU A 24 -1.19 -11.48 -10.88
CA LEU A 24 -0.21 -11.17 -11.93
C LEU A 24 -0.16 -9.69 -12.29
N THR A 25 -1.33 -9.05 -12.43
CA THR A 25 -1.38 -7.59 -12.68
C THR A 25 -0.79 -6.81 -11.51
N GLY A 26 -1.05 -7.24 -10.27
CA GLY A 26 -0.42 -6.67 -9.08
C GLY A 26 1.10 -6.80 -9.10
N LEU A 27 1.63 -7.97 -9.49
CA LEU A 27 3.06 -8.18 -9.68
C LEU A 27 3.66 -7.24 -10.73
N LEU A 28 3.00 -7.12 -11.89
CA LEU A 28 3.46 -6.27 -12.99
C LEU A 28 3.42 -4.78 -12.62
N ILE A 29 2.35 -4.33 -11.95
CA ILE A 29 2.23 -2.95 -11.45
C ILE A 29 3.33 -2.69 -10.42
N GLN A 30 3.51 -3.56 -9.43
CA GLN A 30 4.54 -3.42 -8.41
C GLN A 30 5.94 -3.37 -9.04
N LEU A 31 6.21 -4.22 -10.03
CA LEU A 31 7.49 -4.26 -10.74
C LEU A 31 7.73 -2.98 -11.55
N GLY A 32 6.71 -2.51 -12.28
CA GLY A 32 6.79 -1.27 -13.05
C GLY A 32 7.05 -0.07 -12.14
N LEU A 33 6.30 0.05 -11.04
CA LEU A 33 6.50 1.12 -10.05
C LEU A 33 7.88 1.02 -9.39
N PHE A 34 8.33 -0.18 -9.03
CA PHE A 34 9.67 -0.38 -8.49
C PHE A 34 10.77 0.09 -9.46
N VAL A 35 10.70 -0.33 -10.73
CA VAL A 35 11.69 0.06 -11.75
C VAL A 35 11.69 1.57 -11.95
N VAL A 36 10.51 2.19 -12.09
CA VAL A 36 10.39 3.65 -12.26
C VAL A 36 11.00 4.41 -11.08
N VAL A 37 10.68 4.03 -9.84
CA VAL A 37 11.21 4.70 -8.64
C VAL A 37 12.71 4.40 -8.45
N LEU A 38 13.18 3.20 -8.77
CA LEU A 38 14.60 2.85 -8.69
C LEU A 38 15.41 3.64 -9.71
N VAL A 39 14.94 3.73 -10.95
CA VAL A 39 15.59 4.54 -11.99
C VAL A 39 15.64 6.00 -11.54
N ALA A 40 14.54 6.55 -11.03
CA ALA A 40 14.53 7.93 -10.51
C ALA A 40 15.47 8.14 -9.32
N ALA A 41 15.66 7.12 -8.46
CA ALA A 41 16.56 7.19 -7.30
C ALA A 41 18.05 7.12 -7.68
N VAL A 42 18.38 6.43 -8.77
CA VAL A 42 19.77 6.17 -9.22
C VAL A 42 20.17 7.07 -10.40
N TRP A 43 19.20 7.76 -11.04
CA TRP A 43 19.47 8.65 -12.15
C TRP A 43 20.43 9.76 -11.73
N SER A 44 21.51 9.89 -12.50
CA SER A 44 22.59 10.85 -12.26
C SER A 44 22.02 12.27 -12.10
N GLY A 45 22.12 12.83 -10.89
CA GLY A 45 21.67 14.18 -10.57
C GLY A 45 20.58 14.29 -9.49
N VAL A 46 19.91 13.19 -9.14
CA VAL A 46 18.69 13.17 -8.30
C VAL A 46 18.83 12.32 -7.03
N GLU A 47 20.02 11.76 -6.77
CA GLU A 47 20.29 10.83 -5.66
C GLU A 47 19.63 11.25 -4.33
N SER A 48 18.57 10.53 -3.94
CA SER A 48 17.81 10.80 -2.70
C SER A 48 17.65 9.51 -1.89
N ASP A 49 18.12 9.54 -0.64
CA ASP A 49 18.02 8.40 0.27
C ASP A 49 16.56 8.05 0.59
N ALA A 50 15.64 9.03 0.56
CA ALA A 50 14.21 8.83 0.80
C ALA A 50 13.52 8.08 -0.36
N VAL A 51 13.80 8.50 -1.60
CA VAL A 51 13.27 7.83 -2.81
C VAL A 51 13.81 6.40 -2.90
N LEU A 52 15.10 6.21 -2.60
CA LEU A 52 15.72 4.89 -2.59
C LEU A 52 15.15 3.98 -1.49
N ALA A 53 14.82 4.51 -0.31
CA ALA A 53 14.11 3.76 0.73
C ALA A 53 12.72 3.33 0.25
N SER A 54 11.97 4.22 -0.42
CA SER A 54 10.67 3.88 -1.01
C SER A 54 10.79 2.84 -2.13
N ALA A 55 11.82 2.90 -2.98
CA ALA A 55 12.09 1.89 -4.01
C ALA A 55 12.30 0.50 -3.39
N ARG A 56 13.10 0.43 -2.33
CA ARG A 56 13.34 -0.83 -1.60
C ARG A 56 12.06 -1.36 -0.95
N HIS A 57 11.23 -0.49 -0.41
CA HIS A 57 9.93 -0.91 0.11
C HIS A 57 9.04 -1.49 -1.00
N LEU A 58 8.99 -0.86 -2.18
CA LEU A 58 8.28 -1.41 -3.34
C LEU A 58 8.79 -2.80 -3.74
N ALA A 59 10.10 -3.03 -3.74
CA ALA A 59 10.69 -4.34 -4.07
C ALA A 59 10.24 -5.47 -3.12
N GLY A 60 10.01 -5.20 -1.83
CA GLY A 60 9.53 -6.22 -0.88
C GLY A 60 8.16 -6.79 -1.25
N GLY A 61 7.32 -6.00 -1.94
CA GLY A 61 6.01 -6.45 -2.39
C GLY A 61 6.06 -7.44 -3.56
N LEU A 62 7.18 -7.49 -4.30
CA LEU A 62 7.34 -8.44 -5.41
C LEU A 62 7.29 -9.88 -4.94
N LEU A 63 7.90 -10.18 -3.79
CA LEU A 63 7.86 -11.52 -3.18
C LEU A 63 6.43 -11.91 -2.82
N ILE A 64 5.66 -10.97 -2.25
CA ILE A 64 4.26 -11.16 -1.86
C ILE A 64 3.39 -11.42 -3.09
N TRP A 65 3.50 -10.59 -4.13
CA TRP A 65 2.73 -10.78 -5.36
C TRP A 65 3.10 -12.06 -6.10
N LEU A 66 4.38 -12.44 -6.10
CA LEU A 66 4.85 -13.68 -6.70
C LEU A 66 4.23 -14.91 -6.03
N ILE A 67 4.26 -14.99 -4.70
CA ILE A 67 3.65 -16.12 -3.99
C ILE A 67 2.13 -16.15 -4.17
N LEU A 68 1.46 -14.99 -4.19
CA LEU A 68 0.02 -14.93 -4.46
C LEU A 68 -0.31 -15.45 -5.86
N ALA A 69 0.43 -15.00 -6.88
CA ALA A 69 0.25 -15.48 -8.25
C ALA A 69 0.45 -17.00 -8.37
N VAL A 70 1.46 -17.56 -7.69
CA VAL A 70 1.71 -19.01 -7.64
C VAL A 70 0.57 -19.73 -6.95
N VAL A 71 0.12 -19.27 -5.78
CA VAL A 71 -0.97 -19.90 -5.02
C VAL A 71 -2.28 -19.90 -5.82
N PHE A 72 -2.66 -18.79 -6.44
CA PHE A 72 -3.86 -18.72 -7.28
C PHE A 72 -3.73 -19.57 -8.55
N ALA A 73 -2.53 -19.68 -9.14
CA ALA A 73 -2.31 -20.59 -10.26
C ALA A 73 -2.48 -22.06 -9.85
N GLN A 74 -2.00 -22.46 -8.67
CA GLN A 74 -2.19 -23.82 -8.16
C GLN A 74 -3.65 -24.10 -7.77
N ARG A 75 -4.35 -23.12 -7.18
CA ARG A 75 -5.79 -23.23 -6.91
C ARG A 75 -6.61 -23.41 -8.18
N GLN A 76 -6.31 -22.63 -9.22
CA GLN A 76 -6.97 -22.74 -10.51
C GLN A 76 -6.77 -24.15 -11.11
N ARG A 77 -5.55 -24.67 -11.11
CA ARG A 77 -5.24 -26.03 -11.63
C ARG A 77 -5.99 -27.12 -10.86
N SER A 78 -5.89 -27.10 -9.53
CA SER A 78 -6.60 -28.05 -8.66
C SER A 78 -8.11 -28.04 -8.86
N ARG A 79 -8.71 -26.87 -9.16
CA ARG A 79 -10.15 -26.74 -9.40
C ARG A 79 -10.59 -27.28 -10.76
N VAL A 80 -9.81 -27.04 -11.81
CA VAL A 80 -10.12 -27.59 -13.14
C VAL A 80 -10.14 -29.12 -13.08
N GLU A 81 -9.17 -29.71 -12.40
CA GLU A 81 -9.07 -31.16 -12.24
C GLU A 81 -10.18 -31.75 -11.36
N ASP A 82 -10.60 -31.07 -10.28
CA ASP A 82 -11.77 -31.49 -9.49
C ASP A 82 -13.04 -31.55 -10.38
N LEU A 83 -13.22 -30.60 -11.32
CA LEU A 83 -14.36 -30.57 -12.24
C LEU A 83 -14.29 -31.71 -13.27
N ASP A 84 -13.13 -31.94 -13.86
CA ASP A 84 -12.92 -33.05 -14.81
C ASP A 84 -13.20 -34.40 -14.13
N THR A 85 -12.75 -34.57 -12.88
CA THR A 85 -12.99 -35.79 -12.09
C THR A 85 -14.47 -35.96 -11.75
N GLU A 86 -15.16 -34.88 -11.38
CA GLU A 86 -16.61 -34.93 -11.17
C GLU A 86 -17.38 -35.30 -12.43
N GLN A 87 -16.97 -34.79 -13.60
CA GLN A 87 -17.58 -35.15 -14.88
C GLN A 87 -17.36 -36.62 -15.20
N LEU A 88 -16.15 -37.15 -15.00
CA LEU A 88 -15.84 -38.58 -15.15
C LEU A 88 -16.69 -39.43 -14.20
N ARG A 89 -16.83 -39.03 -12.93
CA ARG A 89 -17.67 -39.72 -11.95
C ARG A 89 -19.15 -39.70 -12.37
N ARG A 90 -19.65 -38.59 -12.90
CA ARG A 90 -21.02 -38.48 -13.43
C ARG A 90 -21.21 -39.34 -14.68
N ALA A 91 -20.19 -39.46 -15.54
CA ALA A 91 -20.23 -40.32 -16.73
C ALA A 91 -20.23 -41.82 -16.36
N GLN A 92 -19.42 -42.21 -15.36
CA GLN A 92 -19.43 -43.56 -14.77
C GLN A 92 -20.80 -43.88 -14.15
N GLN A 93 -21.37 -42.97 -13.35
CA GLN A 93 -22.70 -43.15 -12.75
C GLN A 93 -23.82 -43.29 -13.78
N LYS A 94 -23.66 -42.73 -14.99
CA LYS A 94 -24.60 -42.88 -16.11
C LYS A 94 -24.35 -44.14 -16.95
N GLY A 95 -23.42 -45.02 -16.55
CA GLY A 95 -23.09 -46.25 -17.28
C GLY A 95 -22.41 -46.02 -18.63
N LEU A 96 -21.96 -44.79 -18.91
CA LEU A 96 -21.32 -44.41 -20.18
C LEU A 96 -19.81 -44.71 -20.21
N ALA A 97 -19.21 -45.07 -19.07
CA ALA A 97 -17.78 -45.34 -18.94
C ALA A 97 -17.53 -46.65 -18.19
N THR A 98 -17.06 -47.67 -18.92
CA THR A 98 -16.56 -48.94 -18.37
C THR A 98 -15.21 -48.71 -17.69
N SER A 99 -15.05 -49.28 -16.49
CA SER A 99 -13.93 -49.06 -15.56
C SER A 99 -12.56 -49.39 -16.14
N ILE A 100 -11.73 -48.39 -16.45
CA ILE A 100 -10.30 -48.55 -16.76
C ILE A 100 -9.39 -47.52 -16.05
N PHE A 101 -9.90 -46.61 -15.22
CA PHE A 101 -9.09 -45.53 -14.62
C PHE A 101 -9.09 -45.52 -13.08
N ASP A 102 -8.21 -46.33 -12.50
CA ASP A 102 -7.68 -46.13 -11.13
C ASP A 102 -6.72 -44.90 -11.09
N VAL A 103 -6.32 -44.41 -12.27
CA VAL A 103 -5.41 -43.26 -12.47
C VAL A 103 -6.03 -41.91 -12.06
N GLY A 104 -7.37 -41.81 -12.04
CA GLY A 104 -8.07 -40.56 -11.69
C GLY A 104 -7.91 -40.16 -10.23
N ASP A 105 -7.97 -41.13 -9.31
CA ASP A 105 -7.81 -40.89 -7.87
C ASP A 105 -6.34 -40.59 -7.51
N GLU A 106 -5.37 -41.27 -8.14
CA GLU A 106 -3.95 -40.98 -7.93
C GLU A 106 -3.55 -39.57 -8.42
N ALA A 107 -4.04 -39.16 -9.60
CA ALA A 107 -3.82 -37.81 -10.12
C ALA A 107 -4.43 -36.75 -9.18
N MET A 108 -5.68 -36.94 -8.75
CA MET A 108 -6.36 -36.04 -7.81
C MET A 108 -5.60 -35.88 -6.48
N LEU A 109 -5.09 -36.98 -5.92
CA LEU A 109 -4.26 -36.95 -4.71
C LEU A 109 -2.94 -36.21 -4.96
N LEU A 110 -2.31 -36.36 -6.13
CA LEU A 110 -1.06 -35.66 -6.47
C LEU A 110 -1.23 -34.14 -6.49
N HIS A 111 -2.32 -33.63 -7.07
CA HIS A 111 -2.54 -32.19 -7.20
C HIS A 111 -2.99 -31.54 -5.89
N ARG A 112 -3.83 -32.22 -5.09
CA ARG A 112 -4.12 -31.80 -3.71
C ARG A 112 -2.86 -31.80 -2.85
N ARG A 113 -1.96 -32.78 -3.03
CA ARG A 113 -0.63 -32.79 -2.40
C ARG A 113 0.20 -31.59 -2.83
N ARG A 114 0.22 -31.21 -4.12
CA ARG A 114 0.96 -30.03 -4.62
C ARG A 114 0.43 -28.71 -4.04
N LEU A 115 -0.89 -28.52 -3.99
CA LEU A 115 -1.49 -27.34 -3.37
C LEU A 115 -1.18 -27.27 -1.87
N ASN A 116 -1.36 -28.39 -1.15
CA ASN A 116 -1.03 -28.48 0.26
C ASN A 116 0.45 -28.26 0.54
N TRP A 117 1.33 -28.80 -0.32
CA TRP A 117 2.77 -28.57 -0.24
C TRP A 117 3.11 -27.10 -0.44
N THR A 118 2.50 -26.45 -1.45
CA THR A 118 2.68 -25.01 -1.73
C THR A 118 2.28 -24.18 -0.51
N ILE A 119 1.12 -24.46 0.09
CA ILE A 119 0.63 -23.72 1.25
C ILE A 119 1.46 -24.02 2.50
N ARG A 120 1.89 -25.27 2.69
CA ARG A 120 2.62 -25.71 3.89
C ARG A 120 4.09 -25.32 3.89
N PHE A 121 4.73 -25.25 2.74
CA PHE A 121 6.17 -24.98 2.61
C PHE A 121 6.44 -23.66 1.91
N LEU A 122 5.83 -23.42 0.75
CA LEU A 122 6.15 -22.24 -0.06
C LEU A 122 5.70 -20.94 0.61
N VAL A 123 4.49 -20.90 1.19
CA VAL A 123 3.96 -19.71 1.88
C VAL A 123 4.83 -19.31 3.09
N PRO A 124 5.19 -20.24 4.02
CA PRO A 124 6.17 -19.98 5.08
C PRO A 124 7.52 -19.47 4.58
N VAL A 125 8.10 -20.11 3.55
CA VAL A 125 9.39 -19.72 3.00
C VAL A 125 9.34 -18.28 2.49
N PHE A 126 8.31 -17.92 1.71
CA PHE A 126 8.14 -16.55 1.22
C PHE A 126 7.86 -15.55 2.33
N THR A 127 7.20 -15.97 3.42
CA THR A 127 7.02 -15.12 4.61
C THR A 127 8.36 -14.79 5.24
N VAL A 128 9.20 -15.79 5.49
CA VAL A 128 10.55 -15.62 6.05
C VAL A 128 11.41 -14.79 5.12
N LEU A 129 11.40 -15.06 3.81
CA LEU A 129 12.14 -14.25 2.84
C LEU A 129 11.70 -12.78 2.85
N THR A 130 10.40 -12.51 2.96
CA THR A 130 9.89 -11.13 3.04
C THR A 130 10.32 -10.46 4.34
N ALA A 131 10.24 -11.15 5.48
CA ALA A 131 10.69 -10.62 6.77
C ALA A 131 12.20 -10.36 6.78
N VAL A 132 13.01 -11.31 6.31
CA VAL A 132 14.47 -11.17 6.18
C VAL A 132 14.83 -10.04 5.22
N TYR A 133 14.11 -9.89 4.11
CA TYR A 133 14.33 -8.78 3.19
C TYR A 133 14.04 -7.42 3.85
N LEU A 134 12.92 -7.29 4.57
CA LEU A 134 12.56 -6.03 5.23
C LEU A 134 13.50 -5.69 6.40
N ILE A 135 13.82 -6.66 7.26
CA ILE A 135 14.71 -6.46 8.41
C ILE A 135 16.16 -6.36 7.94
N GLY A 136 16.67 -7.42 7.30
CA GLY A 136 18.04 -7.52 6.82
C GLY A 136 18.37 -6.44 5.80
N GLY A 137 17.46 -6.12 4.90
CA GLY A 137 17.64 -5.02 3.94
C GLY A 137 17.68 -3.64 4.61
N THR A 138 17.00 -3.46 5.74
CA THR A 138 17.10 -2.21 6.50
C THR A 138 18.54 -2.00 6.98
N PHE A 139 19.18 -3.04 7.54
CA PHE A 139 20.55 -2.97 8.04
C PHE A 139 21.62 -3.04 6.94
N ALA A 140 21.47 -3.93 5.96
CA ALA A 140 22.47 -4.16 4.91
C ALA A 140 22.72 -2.93 4.04
N TRP A 141 21.70 -2.08 3.86
CA TRP A 141 21.80 -0.84 3.08
C TRP A 141 21.71 0.41 3.96
N TRP A 142 22.05 0.30 5.24
CA TRP A 142 22.12 1.46 6.13
C TRP A 142 23.40 2.24 5.85
N ARG A 143 23.25 3.44 5.25
CA ARG A 143 24.40 4.22 4.75
C ARG A 143 24.87 5.30 5.71
N TRP A 144 23.97 5.87 6.50
CA TRP A 144 24.25 7.03 7.35
C TRP A 144 24.58 6.62 8.79
N PRO A 145 25.45 7.34 9.50
CA PRO A 145 25.78 6.99 10.88
C PRO A 145 24.61 7.29 11.84
N LEU A 146 24.44 6.43 12.84
CA LEU A 146 23.47 6.63 13.91
C LEU A 146 23.92 7.84 14.74
N GLY A 147 23.13 8.93 14.73
CA GLY A 147 23.47 10.19 15.38
C GLY A 147 23.91 11.32 14.44
N ALA A 148 23.95 11.08 13.12
CA ALA A 148 24.13 12.16 12.15
C ALA A 148 23.05 13.23 12.30
N GLY A 149 23.46 14.49 12.30
CA GLY A 149 22.51 15.61 12.25
C GLY A 149 21.67 15.53 10.97
N LEU A 150 20.37 15.83 11.07
CA LEU A 150 19.48 15.84 9.90
C LEU A 150 19.95 16.85 8.84
N ALA A 151 20.63 17.91 9.26
CA ALA A 151 21.19 18.94 8.39
C ALA A 151 22.57 18.61 7.81
N ASP A 152 23.17 17.45 8.11
CA ASP A 152 24.52 17.11 7.65
C ASP A 152 24.53 16.65 6.17
N ASP A 153 25.02 17.49 5.28
CA ASP A 153 25.12 17.22 3.83
C ASP A 153 26.05 16.06 3.47
N HIS A 154 27.01 15.71 4.33
CA HIS A 154 27.90 14.56 4.09
C HIS A 154 27.23 13.24 4.45
N ALA A 155 26.31 13.26 5.41
CA ALA A 155 25.56 12.08 5.82
C ALA A 155 24.44 11.74 4.82
N TRP A 156 23.75 12.75 4.25
CA TRP A 156 22.51 12.58 3.50
C TRP A 156 22.64 12.91 2.02
N ARG A 157 22.16 12.00 1.15
CA ARG A 157 21.96 12.31 -0.28
C ARG A 157 20.60 12.97 -0.44
N ARG A 158 20.62 14.23 -0.90
CA ARG A 158 19.42 15.05 -1.14
C ARG A 158 19.33 15.38 -2.62
N THR A 159 18.12 15.42 -3.14
CA THR A 159 17.92 15.79 -4.54
C THR A 159 18.20 17.28 -4.75
N LYS A 160 18.76 17.61 -5.93
CA LYS A 160 18.90 19.00 -6.37
C LYS A 160 17.61 19.55 -6.97
N ASP A 161 16.75 18.67 -7.51
CA ASP A 161 15.45 19.01 -8.06
C ASP A 161 14.34 18.19 -7.36
N PRO A 162 13.72 18.75 -6.31
CA PRO A 162 12.62 18.09 -5.61
C PRO A 162 11.32 18.06 -6.40
N PHE A 163 11.14 18.93 -7.41
CA PHE A 163 9.83 19.11 -8.05
C PHE A 163 9.44 17.90 -8.90
N VAL A 164 10.37 17.41 -9.73
CA VAL A 164 10.12 16.24 -10.58
C VAL A 164 9.85 14.99 -9.73
N LEU A 165 10.63 14.79 -8.67
CA LEU A 165 10.43 13.67 -7.74
C LEU A 165 9.12 13.77 -6.98
N MET A 166 8.70 14.97 -6.57
CA MET A 166 7.41 15.18 -5.92
C MET A 166 6.26 14.70 -6.82
N LEU A 167 6.23 15.13 -8.09
CA LEU A 167 5.19 14.73 -9.04
C LEU A 167 5.23 13.23 -9.33
N LEU A 168 6.43 12.67 -9.52
CA LEU A 168 6.61 11.25 -9.75
C LEU A 168 6.08 10.42 -8.58
N MET A 169 6.47 10.75 -7.35
CA MET A 169 6.08 10.01 -6.15
C MET A 169 4.61 10.19 -5.83
N ALA A 170 4.01 11.36 -6.11
CA ALA A 170 2.57 11.54 -6.04
C ALA A 170 1.84 10.61 -7.02
N GLY A 171 2.31 10.52 -8.28
CA GLY A 171 1.77 9.59 -9.28
C GLY A 171 1.88 8.13 -8.87
N VAL A 172 3.05 7.71 -8.36
CA VAL A 172 3.28 6.36 -7.80
C VAL A 172 2.32 6.08 -6.64
N GLY A 173 2.12 7.06 -5.76
CA GLY A 173 1.16 6.99 -4.67
C GLY A 173 -0.27 6.75 -5.17
N VAL A 174 -0.74 7.53 -6.14
CA VAL A 174 -2.09 7.40 -6.70
C VAL A 174 -2.30 6.04 -7.36
N VAL A 175 -1.36 5.58 -8.20
CA VAL A 175 -1.46 4.28 -8.88
C VAL A 175 -1.46 3.14 -7.88
N SER A 176 -0.55 3.18 -6.89
CA SER A 176 -0.47 2.20 -5.81
C SER A 176 -1.78 2.17 -5.01
N PHE A 177 -2.28 3.34 -4.59
CA PHE A 177 -3.51 3.46 -3.83
C PHE A 177 -4.72 2.92 -4.57
N ALA A 178 -4.91 3.34 -5.83
CA ALA A 178 -6.07 2.94 -6.63
C ALA A 178 -6.12 1.42 -6.82
N TYR A 179 -4.99 0.82 -7.19
CA TYR A 179 -4.92 -0.63 -7.36
C TYR A 179 -5.07 -1.37 -6.04
N ALA A 180 -4.43 -0.89 -4.98
CA ALA A 180 -4.52 -1.51 -3.68
C ALA A 180 -5.95 -1.49 -3.11
N ARG A 181 -6.69 -0.39 -3.31
CA ARG A 181 -8.11 -0.27 -2.92
C ARG A 181 -9.00 -1.24 -3.70
N TYR A 182 -8.75 -1.41 -5.01
CA TYR A 182 -9.43 -2.41 -5.81
C TYR A 182 -9.21 -3.83 -5.27
N VAL A 183 -7.96 -4.18 -4.97
CA VAL A 183 -7.60 -5.52 -4.48
C VAL A 183 -8.13 -5.79 -3.07
N VAL A 184 -8.02 -4.82 -2.15
CA VAL A 184 -8.60 -4.92 -0.80
C VAL A 184 -10.12 -5.08 -0.89
N GLY A 185 -10.79 -4.35 -1.78
CA GLY A 185 -12.22 -4.52 -2.06
C GLY A 185 -12.56 -5.94 -2.52
N MET A 186 -11.77 -6.48 -3.45
CA MET A 186 -11.93 -7.85 -3.94
C MET A 186 -11.70 -8.90 -2.84
N SER A 187 -10.76 -8.65 -1.92
CA SER A 187 -10.40 -9.58 -0.84
C SER A 187 -11.50 -9.81 0.21
N ARG A 188 -12.59 -9.04 0.16
CA ARG A 188 -13.78 -9.25 1.01
C ARG A 188 -14.50 -10.56 0.69
N HIS A 189 -14.36 -11.08 -0.52
CA HIS A 189 -14.93 -12.37 -0.89
C HIS A 189 -13.99 -13.52 -0.49
N ALA A 190 -14.54 -14.58 0.08
CA ALA A 190 -13.78 -15.72 0.60
C ALA A 190 -12.72 -16.30 -0.39
N PRO A 191 -13.02 -16.49 -1.69
CA PRO A 191 -12.03 -17.03 -2.64
C PRO A 191 -10.78 -16.15 -2.79
N TRP A 192 -10.94 -14.83 -2.66
CA TRP A 192 -9.92 -13.83 -2.93
C TRP A 192 -9.28 -13.24 -1.67
N ARG A 193 -9.60 -13.78 -0.49
CA ARG A 193 -9.13 -13.24 0.80
C ARG A 193 -7.61 -13.14 0.90
N LEU A 194 -6.88 -14.06 0.25
CA LEU A 194 -5.42 -14.04 0.19
C LEU A 194 -4.86 -12.79 -0.50
N LEU A 195 -5.59 -12.19 -1.45
CA LEU A 195 -5.16 -10.97 -2.12
C LEU A 195 -5.05 -9.77 -1.18
N ARG A 196 -5.70 -9.83 0.00
CA ARG A 196 -5.62 -8.76 1.00
C ARG A 196 -4.18 -8.43 1.36
N ALA A 197 -3.32 -9.44 1.49
CA ALA A 197 -1.94 -9.25 1.91
C ALA A 197 -1.11 -8.48 0.86
N GLY A 198 -1.37 -8.71 -0.44
CA GLY A 198 -0.77 -7.92 -1.53
C GLY A 198 -1.34 -6.49 -1.58
N GLY A 199 -2.66 -6.36 -1.39
CA GLY A 199 -3.33 -5.06 -1.32
C GLY A 199 -2.87 -4.20 -0.14
N SER A 200 -2.79 -4.74 1.07
CA SER A 200 -2.34 -4.02 2.27
C SER A 200 -0.87 -3.60 2.13
N TYR A 201 0.00 -4.46 1.58
CA TYR A 201 1.38 -4.09 1.30
C TYR A 201 1.50 -2.95 0.29
N LEU A 202 0.73 -3.00 -0.81
CA LEU A 202 0.73 -1.93 -1.81
C LEU A 202 0.13 -0.62 -1.28
N LEU A 203 -0.83 -0.67 -0.34
CA LEU A 203 -1.26 0.51 0.42
C LEU A 203 -0.13 1.09 1.26
N GLY A 204 0.69 0.25 1.91
CA GLY A 204 1.92 0.67 2.58
C GLY A 204 2.88 1.39 1.63
N CYS A 205 3.07 0.85 0.42
CA CYS A 205 3.87 1.49 -0.63
C CYS A 205 3.28 2.85 -1.04
N SER A 206 1.96 2.95 -1.19
CA SER A 206 1.29 4.23 -1.45
C SER A 206 1.55 5.25 -0.34
N LEU A 207 1.50 4.83 0.92
CA LEU A 207 1.76 5.72 2.06
C LEU A 207 3.21 6.22 2.03
N THR A 208 4.18 5.32 1.80
CA THR A 208 5.58 5.73 1.67
C THR A 208 5.77 6.71 0.51
N ALA A 209 5.07 6.53 -0.61
CA ALA A 209 5.16 7.43 -1.75
C ALA A 209 4.59 8.82 -1.43
N VAL A 210 3.48 8.91 -0.70
CA VAL A 210 2.93 10.17 -0.20
C VAL A 210 3.88 10.86 0.78
N VAL A 211 4.51 10.10 1.69
CA VAL A 211 5.51 10.64 2.63
C VAL A 211 6.71 11.22 1.87
N VAL A 212 7.23 10.53 0.85
CA VAL A 212 8.31 11.07 0.01
C VAL A 212 7.83 12.29 -0.78
N ALA A 213 6.65 12.26 -1.39
CA ALA A 213 6.13 13.41 -2.13
C ALA A 213 5.97 14.65 -1.23
N ALA A 214 5.46 14.48 0.00
CA ALA A 214 5.37 15.54 0.99
C ALA A 214 6.77 16.04 1.41
N ALA A 215 7.74 15.14 1.59
CA ALA A 215 9.12 15.52 1.89
C ALA A 215 9.76 16.33 0.76
N MET A 216 9.51 15.96 -0.50
CA MET A 216 9.97 16.73 -1.67
C MET A 216 9.28 18.09 -1.77
N ALA A 217 7.98 18.18 -1.46
CA ALA A 217 7.26 19.44 -1.42
C ALA A 217 7.83 20.38 -0.34
N MET A 218 8.10 19.84 0.85
CA MET A 218 8.78 20.57 1.93
C MET A 218 10.20 20.94 1.54
N ALA A 219 10.94 20.08 0.85
CA ALA A 219 12.32 20.36 0.44
C ALA A 219 12.48 21.58 -0.49
N ARG A 220 11.37 22.08 -1.06
CA ARG A 220 11.33 23.33 -1.83
C ARG A 220 11.32 24.60 -0.98
N VAL A 221 11.04 24.48 0.33
CA VAL A 221 11.06 25.59 1.29
C VAL A 221 12.41 25.61 2.00
N GLU A 222 13.09 26.75 2.01
CA GLU A 222 14.46 26.87 2.55
C GLU A 222 14.59 26.35 4.00
N THR A 223 13.60 26.66 4.85
CA THR A 223 13.59 26.27 6.27
C THR A 223 13.51 24.76 6.48
N THR A 224 12.90 24.01 5.55
CA THR A 224 12.65 22.57 5.72
C THR A 224 13.47 21.69 4.78
N ARG A 225 14.15 22.30 3.81
CA ARG A 225 15.06 21.67 2.85
C ARG A 225 16.07 20.72 3.47
N LEU A 226 16.66 21.09 4.60
CA LEU A 226 17.77 20.33 5.19
C LEU A 226 17.31 19.03 5.86
N TRP A 227 16.11 19.01 6.45
CA TRP A 227 15.67 17.90 7.30
C TRP A 227 14.50 17.07 6.73
N ALA A 228 13.73 17.59 5.77
CA ALA A 228 12.55 16.90 5.26
C ALA A 228 12.85 15.52 4.63
N GLU A 229 13.82 15.44 3.70
CA GLU A 229 14.18 14.16 3.07
C GLU A 229 14.81 13.16 4.07
N PRO A 230 15.78 13.56 4.92
CA PRO A 230 16.34 12.67 5.95
C PRO A 230 15.28 12.08 6.89
N VAL A 231 14.33 12.89 7.35
CA VAL A 231 13.24 12.43 8.22
C VAL A 231 12.37 11.42 7.49
N ALA A 232 12.02 11.66 6.21
CA ALA A 232 11.26 10.71 5.42
C ALA A 232 12.02 9.39 5.19
N ALA A 233 13.31 9.45 4.89
CA ALA A 233 14.16 8.27 4.73
C ALA A 233 14.19 7.42 6.02
N TYR A 234 14.39 8.07 7.18
CA TYR A 234 14.33 7.41 8.48
C TYR A 234 12.97 6.78 8.75
N ALA A 235 11.88 7.55 8.58
CA ALA A 235 10.53 7.08 8.84
C ALA A 235 10.18 5.83 8.01
N ILE A 236 10.56 5.83 6.72
CA ILE A 236 10.34 4.67 5.84
C ILE A 236 11.16 3.47 6.30
N ARG A 237 12.44 3.65 6.65
CA ARG A 237 13.30 2.54 7.11
C ARG A 237 12.82 1.94 8.42
N VAL A 238 12.47 2.78 9.39
CA VAL A 238 11.89 2.33 10.66
C VAL A 238 10.56 1.63 10.41
N GLY A 239 9.71 2.16 9.53
CA GLY A 239 8.47 1.52 9.11
C GLY A 239 8.68 0.14 8.49
N MET A 240 9.67 -0.01 7.60
CA MET A 240 10.06 -1.30 7.02
C MET A 240 10.55 -2.29 8.08
N LEU A 241 11.36 -1.83 9.05
CA LEU A 241 11.83 -2.66 10.15
C LEU A 241 10.65 -3.15 11.01
N LEU A 242 9.77 -2.24 11.42
CA LEU A 242 8.59 -2.58 12.22
C LEU A 242 7.67 -3.56 11.48
N LEU A 243 7.45 -3.35 10.18
CA LEU A 243 6.67 -4.25 9.34
C LEU A 243 7.34 -5.63 9.22
N GLY A 244 8.66 -5.67 9.02
CA GLY A 244 9.41 -6.92 8.98
C GLY A 244 9.33 -7.70 10.30
N VAL A 245 9.44 -7.00 11.43
CA VAL A 245 9.25 -7.57 12.77
C VAL A 245 7.82 -8.06 12.96
N GLU A 246 6.80 -7.30 12.54
CA GLU A 246 5.40 -7.73 12.58
C GLU A 246 5.18 -9.04 11.80
N ILE A 247 5.70 -9.13 10.57
CA ILE A 247 5.59 -10.34 9.75
C ILE A 247 6.30 -11.52 10.42
N LEU A 248 7.47 -11.30 11.02
CA LEU A 248 8.20 -12.35 11.74
C LEU A 248 7.44 -12.82 12.98
N LEU A 249 6.88 -11.89 13.76
CA LEU A 249 6.05 -12.22 14.92
C LEU A 249 4.78 -12.96 14.49
N ASN A 250 4.09 -12.52 13.43
CA ASN A 250 2.93 -13.22 12.88
C ASN A 250 3.30 -14.64 12.44
N PHE A 251 4.47 -14.82 11.82
CA PHE A 251 4.98 -16.13 11.44
C PHE A 251 5.21 -17.04 12.65
N ILE A 252 5.84 -16.53 13.70
CA ILE A 252 6.06 -17.27 14.96
C ILE A 252 4.72 -17.63 15.60
N LEU A 253 3.80 -16.66 15.72
CA LEU A 253 2.47 -16.87 16.29
C LEU A 253 1.63 -17.88 15.49
N ASP A 254 1.78 -17.91 14.17
CA ASP A 254 1.13 -18.89 13.29
C ASP A 254 1.62 -20.33 13.52
N PHE A 255 2.81 -20.52 14.11
CA PHE A 255 3.27 -21.84 14.55
C PHE A 255 2.51 -22.34 15.77
N TYR A 256 2.14 -21.42 16.68
CA TYR A 256 1.36 -21.73 17.88
C TYR A 256 -0.15 -21.74 17.63
N ARG A 257 -0.62 -21.22 16.49
CA ARG A 257 -2.04 -21.16 16.17
C ARG A 257 -2.61 -22.55 15.83
N PRO A 258 -3.62 -23.04 16.59
CA PRO A 258 -4.28 -24.31 16.27
C PRO A 258 -4.97 -24.22 14.90
N ARG A 259 -4.58 -25.09 13.95
CA ARG A 259 -5.17 -25.12 12.61
C ARG A 259 -6.44 -25.97 12.64
N ARG A 260 -7.61 -25.34 12.62
CA ARG A 260 -8.90 -26.04 12.47
C ARG A 260 -9.15 -26.38 10.99
N THR A 261 -9.60 -27.60 10.74
CA THR A 261 -10.02 -28.06 9.41
C THR A 261 -11.16 -27.18 8.89
N GLY A 262 -10.91 -26.46 7.78
CA GLY A 262 -11.89 -25.59 7.13
C GLY A 262 -11.72 -24.08 7.33
N GLU A 263 -10.79 -23.61 8.16
CA GLU A 263 -10.44 -22.18 8.21
C GLU A 263 -9.58 -21.78 6.99
N ASP A 264 -9.98 -20.77 6.19
CA ASP A 264 -9.10 -20.34 5.10
C ASP A 264 -7.82 -19.71 5.63
N ILE A 265 -6.70 -20.14 5.06
CA ILE A 265 -5.36 -19.70 5.42
C ILE A 265 -5.26 -18.18 5.38
N ARG A 266 -4.85 -17.58 6.51
CA ARG A 266 -4.36 -16.21 6.54
C ARG A 266 -2.83 -16.29 6.44
N PRO A 267 -2.20 -15.75 5.39
CA PRO A 267 -0.74 -15.74 5.30
C PRO A 267 -0.16 -14.86 6.41
N ALA A 268 0.96 -15.28 6.99
CA ALA A 268 1.67 -14.50 8.01
C ALA A 268 2.22 -13.15 7.49
N PHE A 269 2.34 -12.98 6.17
CA PHE A 269 2.67 -11.69 5.54
C PHE A 269 1.47 -10.74 5.36
N ASP A 270 0.26 -11.12 5.81
CA ASP A 270 -0.89 -10.20 5.92
C ASP A 270 -0.71 -9.30 7.17
N SER A 271 -0.07 -8.14 7.00
CA SER A 271 0.13 -7.16 8.08
C SER A 271 -1.20 -6.58 8.55
N ARG A 272 -1.44 -6.68 9.86
CA ARG A 272 -2.63 -6.12 10.51
C ARG A 272 -2.54 -4.60 10.56
N VAL A 273 -1.34 -4.07 10.79
CA VAL A 273 -1.11 -2.61 10.80
C VAL A 273 -1.46 -2.01 9.44
N LEU A 274 -1.01 -2.62 8.35
CA LEU A 274 -1.34 -2.15 7.01
C LEU A 274 -2.80 -2.40 6.64
N ALA A 275 -3.41 -3.48 7.11
CA ALA A 275 -4.83 -3.73 6.91
C ALA A 275 -5.72 -2.68 7.61
N LEU A 276 -5.36 -2.24 8.83
CA LEU A 276 -6.08 -1.19 9.56
C LEU A 276 -6.06 0.16 8.83
N LEU A 277 -4.95 0.49 8.17
CA LEU A 277 -4.82 1.69 7.33
C LEU A 277 -5.63 1.57 6.03
N GLY A 278 -5.86 0.35 5.54
CA GLY A 278 -6.60 0.07 4.32
C GLY A 278 -8.10 -0.01 4.45
N GLU A 279 -8.62 -0.23 5.66
CA GLU A 279 -10.06 -0.27 5.92
C GLU A 279 -10.59 1.14 6.24
N PRO A 280 -11.59 1.65 5.49
CA PRO A 280 -12.16 2.96 5.78
C PRO A 280 -12.82 2.93 7.17
N GLY A 281 -12.24 3.69 8.12
CA GLY A 281 -12.69 3.74 9.52
C GLY A 281 -12.06 2.69 10.45
N GLY A 282 -11.12 1.85 9.98
CA GLY A 282 -10.53 0.75 10.77
C GLY A 282 -9.74 1.19 11.99
N VAL A 283 -8.88 2.20 11.87
CA VAL A 283 -8.12 2.78 12.99
C VAL A 283 -9.05 3.38 14.04
N VAL A 284 -10.05 4.15 13.60
CA VAL A 284 -11.01 4.80 14.48
C VAL A 284 -11.89 3.78 15.19
N ARG A 285 -12.32 2.72 14.48
CA ARG A 285 -13.08 1.61 15.05
C ARG A 285 -12.25 0.78 16.02
N SER A 286 -10.98 0.51 15.73
CA SER A 286 -10.08 -0.25 16.60
C SER A 286 -9.73 0.53 17.88
N ILE A 287 -9.50 1.85 17.77
CA ILE A 287 -9.33 2.73 18.94
C ILE A 287 -10.63 2.77 19.75
N ALA A 288 -11.78 2.91 19.10
CA ALA A 288 -13.07 2.91 19.77
C ALA A 288 -13.38 1.56 20.45
N GLU A 289 -13.06 0.42 19.82
CA GLU A 289 -13.20 -0.91 20.41
C GLU A 289 -12.23 -1.13 21.58
N THR A 290 -11.01 -0.63 21.48
CA THR A 290 -10.01 -0.72 22.58
C THR A 290 -10.41 0.16 23.77
N ILE A 291 -10.94 1.37 23.51
CA ILE A 291 -11.50 2.26 24.53
C ILE A 291 -12.75 1.61 25.14
N ASN A 292 -13.68 1.10 24.33
CA ASN A 292 -14.87 0.40 24.84
C ASN A 292 -14.48 -0.83 25.68
N TYR A 293 -13.43 -1.55 25.30
CA TYR A 293 -12.90 -2.70 26.03
C TYR A 293 -12.24 -2.31 27.36
N GLN A 294 -11.45 -1.23 27.37
CA GLN A 294 -10.73 -0.77 28.58
C GLN A 294 -11.62 0.02 29.55
N PHE A 295 -12.64 0.71 29.03
CA PHE A 295 -13.53 1.55 29.83
C PHE A 295 -14.92 0.95 30.05
N GLY A 296 -15.25 -0.19 29.44
CA GLY A 296 -16.52 -0.91 29.62
C GLY A 296 -17.77 -0.12 29.19
N PHE A 297 -17.60 1.03 28.54
CA PHE A 297 -18.66 1.92 28.08
C PHE A 297 -18.63 2.00 26.55
N GLU A 298 -19.78 1.87 25.88
CA GLU A 298 -19.91 2.10 24.44
C GLU A 298 -19.74 3.60 24.10
N VAL A 299 -18.51 4.10 24.08
CA VAL A 299 -18.23 5.49 23.66
C VAL A 299 -18.47 5.67 22.14
N SER A 300 -18.50 4.57 21.38
CA SER A 300 -18.84 4.61 19.94
C SER A 300 -20.30 4.93 19.62
N SER A 301 -21.21 4.85 20.60
CA SER A 301 -22.63 5.19 20.42
C SER A 301 -23.00 6.58 20.97
N THR A 302 -22.08 7.28 21.64
CA THR A 302 -22.36 8.63 22.18
C THR A 302 -22.34 9.70 21.09
N TRP A 303 -23.25 10.68 21.22
CA TRP A 303 -23.40 11.84 20.33
C TRP A 303 -22.08 12.55 20.04
N PHE A 304 -21.14 12.55 21.00
CA PHE A 304 -19.81 13.14 20.86
C PHE A 304 -19.00 12.54 19.70
N TYR A 305 -19.00 11.22 19.51
CA TYR A 305 -18.27 10.59 18.41
C TYR A 305 -18.85 10.96 17.05
N LYS A 306 -20.19 10.94 16.93
CA LYS A 306 -20.90 11.39 15.71
C LYS A 306 -20.66 12.88 15.44
N LEU A 307 -20.55 13.69 16.49
CA LEU A 307 -20.22 15.11 16.39
C LEU A 307 -18.79 15.31 15.90
N VAL A 308 -17.80 14.65 16.48
CA VAL A 308 -16.40 14.74 16.04
C VAL A 308 -16.27 14.27 14.59
N GLN A 309 -16.82 13.11 14.25
CA GLN A 309 -16.77 12.58 12.88
C GLN A 309 -17.43 13.53 11.87
N ARG A 310 -18.56 14.15 12.22
CA ARG A 310 -19.24 15.15 11.37
C ARG A 310 -18.49 16.47 11.30
N SER A 311 -17.79 16.87 12.37
CA SER A 311 -17.11 18.15 12.49
C SER A 311 -15.70 18.16 11.90
N VAL A 312 -15.02 17.02 11.82
CA VAL A 312 -13.66 16.94 11.24
C VAL A 312 -13.64 17.45 9.79
N PHE A 313 -14.58 17.03 8.95
CA PHE A 313 -14.63 17.47 7.56
C PHE A 313 -14.81 18.99 7.39
N PRO A 314 -15.83 19.65 7.98
CA PRO A 314 -15.98 21.10 7.90
C PRO A 314 -14.82 21.84 8.59
N LEU A 315 -14.19 21.29 9.63
CA LEU A 315 -13.01 21.89 10.24
C LEU A 315 -11.82 21.89 9.28
N VAL A 316 -11.57 20.77 8.58
CA VAL A 316 -10.50 20.66 7.58
C VAL A 316 -10.76 21.59 6.40
N VAL A 317 -12.01 21.66 5.92
CA VAL A 317 -12.41 22.62 4.87
C VAL A 317 -12.22 24.05 5.35
N LEU A 318 -12.62 24.38 6.57
CA LEU A 318 -12.40 25.70 7.17
C LEU A 318 -10.91 26.02 7.28
N THR A 319 -10.08 25.09 7.75
CA THR A 319 -8.62 25.27 7.81
C THR A 319 -8.05 25.49 6.42
N ALA A 320 -8.47 24.72 5.41
CA ALA A 320 -8.03 24.91 4.04
C ALA A 320 -8.44 26.29 3.49
N VAL A 321 -9.67 26.74 3.76
CA VAL A 321 -10.15 28.08 3.38
C VAL A 321 -9.38 29.16 4.11
N VAL A 322 -9.13 29.04 5.41
CA VAL A 322 -8.34 30.01 6.20
C VAL A 322 -6.91 30.07 5.69
N LEU A 323 -6.26 28.93 5.41
CA LEU A 323 -4.93 28.90 4.81
C LEU A 323 -4.94 29.56 3.42
N MET A 324 -5.97 29.32 2.61
CA MET A 324 -6.14 29.96 1.32
C MET A 324 -6.34 31.48 1.45
N LEU A 325 -7.12 31.94 2.43
CA LEU A 325 -7.31 33.36 2.73
C LEU A 325 -6.03 33.98 3.29
N LEU A 326 -5.21 33.27 4.05
CA LEU A 326 -3.91 33.78 4.52
C LEU A 326 -2.96 34.06 3.35
N THR A 327 -3.10 33.34 2.22
CA THR A 327 -2.34 33.67 1.00
C THR A 327 -2.77 34.99 0.35
N SER A 328 -3.91 35.56 0.74
CA SER A 328 -4.38 36.87 0.28
C SER A 328 -3.70 38.04 0.97
N VAL A 329 -3.11 37.82 2.15
CA VAL A 329 -2.48 38.89 2.95
C VAL A 329 -1.01 38.98 2.57
N VAL A 330 -0.57 40.17 2.14
CA VAL A 330 0.82 40.47 1.79
C VAL A 330 1.28 41.68 2.59
N VAL A 331 2.43 41.56 3.25
CA VAL A 331 3.07 42.68 3.95
C VAL A 331 4.33 43.03 3.17
N VAL A 332 4.42 44.28 2.74
CA VAL A 332 5.57 44.83 2.02
C VAL A 332 6.39 45.66 3.00
N ASP A 333 7.67 45.33 3.16
CA ASP A 333 8.57 46.03 4.08
C ASP A 333 8.92 47.45 3.58
N VAL A 334 9.46 48.28 4.46
CA VAL A 334 9.74 49.72 4.19
C VAL A 334 10.73 49.92 3.04
N ASP A 335 11.58 48.93 2.80
CA ASP A 335 12.65 48.96 1.80
C ASP A 335 12.26 48.24 0.48
N GLU A 336 11.08 47.64 0.41
CA GLU A 336 10.66 46.77 -0.69
C GLU A 336 9.49 47.34 -1.50
N ARG A 337 9.35 46.84 -2.74
CA ARG A 337 8.20 47.11 -3.61
C ARG A 337 7.69 45.80 -4.20
N ALA A 338 6.37 45.60 -4.15
CA ALA A 338 5.76 44.37 -4.64
C ALA A 338 5.07 44.56 -5.99
N TYR A 339 5.28 43.58 -6.88
CA TYR A 339 4.59 43.45 -8.15
C TYR A 339 3.57 42.30 -8.07
N ILE A 340 2.34 42.55 -8.53
CA ILE A 340 1.30 41.52 -8.60
C ILE A 340 1.40 40.81 -9.94
N GLU A 341 1.62 39.50 -9.90
CA GLU A 341 1.55 38.62 -11.07
C GLU A 341 0.31 37.73 -11.00
N ARG A 342 -0.33 37.49 -12.14
CA ARG A 342 -1.32 36.42 -12.31
C ARG A 342 -0.89 35.54 -13.47
N PHE A 343 -0.72 34.24 -13.23
CA PHE A 343 -0.26 33.29 -14.25
C PHE A 343 1.02 33.73 -14.99
N GLY A 344 1.98 34.34 -14.27
CA GLY A 344 3.24 34.83 -14.84
C GLY A 344 3.12 36.08 -15.71
N ARG A 345 1.96 36.74 -15.74
CA ARG A 345 1.79 38.07 -16.33
C ARG A 345 1.61 39.10 -15.24
N GLN A 346 2.41 40.16 -15.28
CA GLN A 346 2.26 41.31 -14.41
C GLN A 346 0.92 41.98 -14.68
N VAL A 347 0.05 42.01 -13.67
CA VAL A 347 -1.22 42.72 -13.75
C VAL A 347 -0.98 44.10 -13.16
N ALA A 348 -1.11 45.14 -13.99
CA ALA A 348 -1.02 46.51 -13.52
C ALA A 348 -2.07 46.72 -12.42
N SER A 349 -1.61 47.09 -11.21
CA SER A 349 -2.51 47.57 -10.17
C SER A 349 -3.25 48.82 -10.69
N ALA A 350 -4.43 49.14 -10.16
CA ALA A 350 -5.18 50.32 -10.60
C ALA A 350 -4.33 51.59 -10.43
N GLY A 351 -3.70 52.06 -11.51
CA GLY A 351 -2.72 53.16 -11.52
C GLY A 351 -1.32 52.84 -12.08
N GLY A 352 -0.99 51.56 -12.36
CA GLY A 352 0.27 51.18 -13.01
C GLY A 352 1.54 51.22 -12.14
N GLU A 353 1.43 51.63 -10.88
CA GLU A 353 2.57 51.71 -9.95
C GLU A 353 2.72 50.44 -9.08
N PRO A 354 3.96 50.06 -8.73
CA PRO A 354 4.23 48.98 -7.78
C PRO A 354 3.66 49.27 -6.39
N LEU A 355 3.23 48.23 -5.68
CA LEU A 355 2.73 48.36 -4.31
C LEU A 355 3.86 48.82 -3.39
N GLY A 356 3.64 49.94 -2.70
CA GLY A 356 4.56 50.48 -1.70
C GLY A 356 4.47 49.73 -0.35
N PRO A 357 5.27 50.16 0.65
CA PRO A 357 5.31 49.53 1.97
C PRO A 357 3.96 49.54 2.67
N GLY A 358 3.63 48.45 3.38
CA GLY A 358 2.39 48.31 4.13
C GLY A 358 1.66 46.99 3.89
N LEU A 359 0.47 46.88 4.48
CA LEU A 359 -0.38 45.69 4.39
C LEU A 359 -1.32 45.79 3.19
N HIS A 360 -1.22 44.82 2.29
CA HIS A 360 -1.99 44.75 1.05
C HIS A 360 -2.75 43.44 0.96
N PHE A 361 -3.92 43.50 0.31
CA PHE A 361 -4.74 42.31 0.03
C PHE A 361 -4.68 41.99 -1.47
N LYS A 362 -4.30 40.76 -1.79
CA LYS A 362 -4.34 40.21 -3.15
C LYS A 362 -5.40 39.13 -3.26
N TRP A 363 -5.75 38.75 -4.48
CA TRP A 363 -6.58 37.56 -4.68
C TRP A 363 -5.82 36.31 -4.23
N PHE A 364 -6.55 35.33 -3.69
CA PHE A 364 -5.98 34.03 -3.35
C PHE A 364 -5.39 33.37 -4.60
N TRP A 365 -4.28 32.66 -4.43
CA TRP A 365 -3.53 31.99 -5.50
C TRP A 365 -4.44 31.17 -6.45
N PRO A 366 -4.17 31.11 -7.76
CA PRO A 366 -3.03 31.72 -8.48
C PRO A 366 -3.22 33.19 -8.90
#